data_AF-A0A529IQ32-F1
#
_entry.id   AF-A0A529IQ32-F1
#
_cell.length_a   1.000
_cell.length_b   1.000
_cell.length_c   1.000
_cell.angle_alpha   90.00
_cell.angle_beta   90.00
_cell.angle_gamma   90.00
#
_symmetry.space_group_name_H-M   'P 1'
#
loop_
_entity.id
_entity.type
_entity.pdbx_description
1 polymer ?
#
loop_
_entity_poly.entity_id
_entity_poly.type
_entity_poly.pdbx_seq_one_letter_code
_entity_poly.pdbx_strand_id
1 'polypeptide(L)'
;MTGQSPAVVSASKLGLTFQTNDGPVQALSNVDLTIGKGEFVSFIGPSGCGKTTLLRVIADLEKPTSGTISVNGLTPEQAREKRAYGYVFQAAALFPWRTIERNVALPLEVIGLSKAEQAERIKRTLELVNLAGFEKKYPWQLSGGMQQRAS
;
A
#
# COMPACT_ATOMS: atom_id res chain seq x y z
N MET A 1 22.50 17.16 20.23
CA MET A 1 21.38 17.58 19.35
C MET A 1 20.87 16.35 18.64
N THR A 2 19.75 15.79 19.10
CA THR A 2 19.14 14.57 18.56
C THR A 2 18.63 14.86 17.15
N GLY A 3 19.30 14.29 16.14
CA GLY A 3 18.87 14.38 14.75
C GLY A 3 17.51 13.69 14.60
N GLN A 4 16.44 14.48 14.48
CA GLN A 4 15.15 13.94 14.03
C GLN A 4 15.36 13.39 12.62
N SER A 5 15.23 12.08 12.46
CA SER A 5 15.11 11.46 11.15
C SER A 5 14.01 12.18 10.37
N PRO A 6 14.20 12.48 9.08
CA PRO A 6 13.18 13.14 8.28
C PRO A 6 11.89 12.31 8.31
N ALA A 7 10.78 12.96 8.67
CA ALA A 7 9.48 12.32 8.72
C ALA A 7 9.09 11.82 7.32
N VAL A 8 8.78 10.53 7.22
CA VAL A 8 8.30 9.89 5.99
C VAL A 8 6.78 9.97 5.91
N VAL A 9 6.07 9.90 7.04
CA VAL A 9 4.64 10.22 7.09
C VAL A 9 4.43 11.23 8.21
N SER A 10 3.69 12.30 7.92
CA SER A 10 3.29 13.28 8.92
C SER A 10 1.84 13.66 8.71
N ALA A 11 1.02 13.53 9.75
CA ALA A 11 -0.37 13.94 9.78
C ALA A 11 -0.59 14.90 10.95
N SER A 12 -1.34 15.99 10.71
CA SER A 12 -1.72 16.92 11.77
C SER A 12 -3.21 17.23 11.73
N LYS A 13 -3.87 17.04 12.87
CA LYS A 13 -5.32 17.20 13.08
C LYS A 13 -6.15 16.54 11.98
N LEU A 14 -5.69 15.38 11.49
CA LEU A 14 -6.28 14.72 10.35
C LEU A 14 -7.67 14.19 10.71
N GLY A 15 -8.66 14.51 9.89
CA GLY A 15 -10.04 14.05 10.03
C GLY A 15 -10.61 13.52 8.73
N LEU A 16 -11.50 12.54 8.85
CA LEU A 16 -12.25 11.98 7.75
C LEU A 16 -13.67 11.64 8.20
N THR A 17 -14.66 12.23 7.55
CA THR A 17 -16.07 11.94 7.75
C THR A 17 -16.67 11.40 6.46
N PHE A 18 -17.23 10.19 6.51
CA PHE A 18 -18.00 9.62 5.41
C PHE A 18 -19.45 10.09 5.48
N GLN A 19 -20.01 10.46 4.34
CA GLN A 19 -21.44 10.72 4.22
C GLN A 19 -22.13 9.39 3.92
N THR A 20 -23.01 8.95 4.82
CA THR A 20 -23.81 7.73 4.65
C THR A 20 -25.30 8.06 4.71
N ASN A 21 -26.15 7.14 4.26
CA ASN A 21 -27.61 7.35 4.30
C ASN A 21 -28.17 7.51 5.72
N ASP A 22 -27.50 6.91 6.71
CA ASP A 22 -27.87 6.98 8.13
C ASP A 22 -27.26 8.21 8.84
N GLY A 23 -26.55 9.06 8.09
CA GLY A 23 -25.89 10.27 8.57
C GLY A 23 -24.37 10.26 8.42
N PRO A 24 -23.70 11.36 8.80
CA PRO A 24 -22.25 11.47 8.74
C PRO A 24 -21.57 10.55 9.77
N VAL A 25 -20.62 9.74 9.31
CA VAL A 25 -19.82 8.84 10.15
C VAL A 25 -18.39 9.36 10.21
N GLN A 26 -17.96 9.81 11.38
CA GLN A 26 -16.59 10.27 11.60
C GLN A 26 -15.65 9.07 11.78
N ALA A 27 -14.87 8.77 10.75
CA ALA A 27 -13.93 7.64 10.75
C ALA A 27 -12.55 7.99 11.30
N LEU A 28 -12.11 9.26 11.15
CA LEU A 28 -10.90 9.80 11.77
C LEU A 28 -11.21 11.12 12.45
N SER A 29 -10.69 11.32 13.65
CA SER A 29 -10.89 12.54 14.45
C SER A 29 -9.56 13.00 15.04
N ASN A 30 -9.10 14.19 14.64
CA ASN A 30 -7.91 14.87 15.17
C ASN A 30 -6.68 13.95 15.30
N VAL A 31 -6.36 13.21 14.23
CA VAL A 31 -5.20 12.31 14.25
C VAL A 31 -3.93 13.13 14.02
N ASP A 32 -3.03 13.12 15.00
CA ASP A 32 -1.65 13.59 14.90
C ASP A 32 -0.71 12.38 14.89
N LEU A 33 0.13 12.27 13.87
CA LEU A 33 1.03 11.14 13.67
C LEU A 33 2.30 11.59 12.96
N THR A 34 3.45 11.07 13.41
CA THR A 34 4.72 11.24 12.69
C THR A 34 5.43 9.89 12.66
N ILE A 35 5.80 9.44 11.47
CA ILE A 35 6.56 8.21 11.23
C ILE A 35 7.90 8.59 10.59
N GLY A 36 8.98 8.21 11.25
CA GLY A 36 10.35 8.42 10.79
C GLY A 36 10.78 7.41 9.71
N LYS A 37 11.83 7.77 8.96
CA LYS A 37 12.45 6.86 8.00
C LYS A 37 13.01 5.61 8.69
N GLY A 38 12.64 4.44 8.18
CA GLY A 38 13.13 3.14 8.66
C GLY A 38 12.36 2.59 9.86
N GLU A 39 11.34 3.29 10.34
CA GLU A 39 10.48 2.78 11.42
C GLU A 39 9.54 1.69 10.93
N PHE A 40 9.33 0.69 11.78
CA PHE A 40 8.30 -0.32 11.60
C PHE A 40 7.15 -0.03 12.57
N VAL A 41 6.02 0.41 12.02
CA VAL A 41 4.86 0.86 12.79
C VAL A 41 3.69 -0.09 12.59
N SER A 42 3.02 -0.47 13.67
CA SER A 42 1.80 -1.28 13.64
C SER A 42 0.65 -0.56 14.33
N PHE A 43 -0.50 -0.49 13.65
CA PHE A 43 -1.73 0.07 14.22
C PHE A 43 -2.60 -1.04 14.80
N ILE A 44 -2.87 -0.98 16.11
CA ILE A 44 -3.68 -1.96 16.83
C ILE A 44 -4.89 -1.27 17.43
N GLY A 45 -6.06 -1.89 17.33
CA GLY A 45 -7.29 -1.40 17.91
C GLY A 45 -8.52 -2.20 17.45
N PRO A 46 -9.70 -1.99 18.05
CA PRO A 46 -10.93 -2.69 17.68
C PRO A 46 -11.33 -2.53 16.21
N SER A 47 -12.16 -3.44 15.69
CA SER A 47 -12.78 -3.27 14.37
C SER A 47 -13.54 -1.94 14.31
N GLY A 48 -13.42 -1.22 13.19
CA GLY A 48 -14.10 0.07 12.99
C GLY A 48 -13.38 1.30 13.57
N CYS A 49 -12.27 1.17 14.30
CA CYS A 49 -11.58 2.33 14.90
C CYS A 49 -10.76 3.20 13.91
N GLY A 50 -10.94 3.04 12.59
CA GLY A 50 -10.30 3.91 11.59
C GLY A 50 -8.90 3.51 11.10
N LYS A 51 -8.33 2.37 11.51
CA LYS A 51 -6.97 1.93 11.07
C LYS A 51 -6.83 1.83 9.55
N THR A 52 -7.71 1.04 8.93
CA THR A 52 -7.73 0.85 7.48
C THR A 52 -8.01 2.18 6.78
N THR A 53 -8.87 3.01 7.37
CA THR A 53 -9.16 4.35 6.87
C THR A 53 -7.90 5.23 6.85
N LEU A 54 -7.12 5.26 7.92
CA LEU A 54 -5.87 6.00 7.99
C LEU A 54 -4.87 5.52 6.93
N LEU A 55 -4.70 4.20 6.80
CA LEU A 55 -3.82 3.63 5.76
C LEU A 55 -4.27 3.99 4.34
N ARG A 56 -5.60 4.01 4.09
CA ARG A 56 -6.15 4.45 2.81
C ARG A 56 -5.91 5.93 2.53
N VAL A 57 -5.99 6.79 3.55
CA VAL A 57 -5.67 8.22 3.40
C VAL A 57 -4.18 8.41 3.07
N ILE A 58 -3.28 7.69 3.74
CA ILE A 58 -1.83 7.69 3.41
C ILE A 58 -1.61 7.25 1.96
N ALA A 59 -2.35 6.24 1.52
CA ALA A 59 -2.25 5.66 0.18
C ALA A 59 -2.99 6.45 -0.92
N ASP A 60 -3.52 7.64 -0.61
CA ASP A 60 -4.32 8.46 -1.54
C ASP A 60 -5.57 7.75 -2.10
N LEU A 61 -6.11 6.78 -1.36
CA LEU A 61 -7.34 6.05 -1.70
C LEU A 61 -8.59 6.70 -1.10
N GLU A 62 -8.41 7.53 -0.07
CA GLU A 62 -9.46 8.32 0.58
C GLU A 62 -8.93 9.73 0.80
N LYS A 63 -9.76 10.76 0.60
CA LYS A 63 -9.35 12.16 0.78
C LYS A 63 -9.83 12.67 2.14
N PRO A 64 -8.95 13.21 3.00
CA PRO A 64 -9.36 13.71 4.32
C PRO A 64 -10.35 14.86 4.19
N THR A 65 -11.28 14.96 5.14
CA THR A 65 -12.24 16.07 5.22
C THR A 65 -11.68 17.26 6.00
N SER A 66 -10.63 17.06 6.80
CA SER A 66 -9.96 18.11 7.56
C SER A 66 -8.52 17.73 7.92
N GLY A 67 -7.75 18.73 8.32
CA GLY A 67 -6.35 18.56 8.69
C GLY A 67 -5.44 18.39 7.48
N THR A 68 -4.21 17.93 7.73
CA THR A 68 -3.20 17.76 6.68
C THR A 68 -2.45 16.44 6.85
N ILE A 69 -1.96 15.92 5.73
CA ILE A 69 -1.09 14.75 5.69
C ILE A 69 -0.04 14.91 4.59
N SER A 70 1.17 14.42 4.86
CA SER A 70 2.27 14.36 3.91
C SER A 70 2.95 13.00 3.93
N VAL A 71 3.44 12.56 2.77
CA VAL A 71 4.17 11.31 2.55
C VAL A 71 5.46 11.65 1.80
N ASN A 72 6.63 11.37 2.39
CA ASN A 72 7.95 11.76 1.89
C ASN A 72 8.07 13.26 1.57
N GLY A 73 7.43 14.12 2.38
CA GLY A 73 7.38 15.57 2.16
C GLY A 73 6.48 16.02 0.99
N LEU A 74 5.69 15.11 0.41
CA LEU A 74 4.74 15.38 -0.66
C LEU A 74 3.29 15.22 -0.15
N THR A 75 2.31 15.72 -0.90
CA THR A 75 0.92 15.30 -0.65
C THR A 75 0.75 13.80 -0.98
N PRO A 76 -0.23 13.09 -0.40
CA PRO A 76 -0.49 11.69 -0.74
C PRO A 76 -0.66 11.47 -2.26
N GLU A 77 -1.35 12.40 -2.92
CA GLU A 77 -1.56 12.37 -4.38
C GLU A 77 -0.26 12.44 -5.17
N GLN A 78 0.60 13.41 -4.84
CA GLN A 78 1.92 13.52 -5.49
C GLN A 78 2.79 12.29 -5.20
N ALA A 79 2.71 11.73 -3.99
CA ALA A 79 3.44 10.52 -3.63
C ALA A 79 2.94 9.30 -4.43
N ARG A 80 1.62 9.19 -4.66
CA ARG A 80 1.00 8.16 -5.51
C ARG A 80 1.46 8.27 -6.95
N GLU A 81 1.38 9.47 -7.52
CA GLU A 81 1.77 9.74 -8.92
C GLU A 81 3.25 9.46 -9.16
N LYS A 82 4.10 9.80 -8.19
CA LYS A 82 5.55 9.47 -8.21
C LYS A 82 5.85 8.03 -7.82
N ARG A 83 4.84 7.24 -7.45
CA ARG A 83 4.97 5.83 -7.03
C ARG A 83 5.98 5.67 -5.88
N ALA A 84 5.95 6.59 -4.93
CA ALA A 84 6.91 6.68 -3.84
C ALA A 84 6.70 5.65 -2.72
N TYR A 85 5.64 4.84 -2.80
CA TYR A 85 5.31 3.77 -1.86
C TYR A 85 4.63 2.59 -2.57
N GLY A 86 4.68 1.41 -1.94
CA GLY A 86 3.87 0.25 -2.30
C GLY A 86 2.71 0.08 -1.33
N TYR A 87 1.60 -0.49 -1.78
CA TYR A 87 0.44 -0.80 -0.95
C TYR A 87 0.04 -2.25 -1.15
N VAL A 88 -0.08 -3.00 -0.06
CA VAL A 88 -0.46 -4.42 -0.06
C VAL A 88 -1.80 -4.56 0.66
N PHE A 89 -2.75 -5.24 0.03
CA PHE A 89 -4.09 -5.44 0.57
C PHE A 89 -4.14 -6.69 1.47
N GLN A 90 -5.09 -6.71 2.41
CA GLN A 90 -5.30 -7.85 3.30
C GLN A 90 -5.66 -9.14 2.53
N ALA A 91 -6.48 -9.02 1.48
CA ALA A 91 -6.75 -10.10 0.54
C ALA A 91 -5.77 -10.00 -0.63
N ALA A 92 -5.15 -11.12 -1.00
CA ALA A 92 -4.26 -11.18 -2.16
C ALA A 92 -5.03 -10.74 -3.42
N ALA A 93 -4.66 -9.61 -3.99
CA ALA A 93 -5.35 -9.00 -5.12
C ALA A 93 -4.81 -9.57 -6.45
N LEU A 94 -4.68 -10.90 -6.52
CA LEU A 94 -4.20 -11.59 -7.71
C LEU A 94 -5.33 -11.75 -8.73
N PHE A 95 -5.02 -11.47 -10.00
CA PHE A 95 -5.91 -11.71 -11.12
C PHE A 95 -5.92 -13.20 -11.45
N PRO A 96 -7.07 -13.90 -11.28
CA PRO A 96 -7.11 -15.35 -11.43
C PRO A 96 -6.74 -15.79 -12.83
N TRP A 97 -7.13 -15.05 -13.87
CA TRP A 97 -6.83 -15.39 -15.27
C TRP A 97 -5.37 -15.11 -15.70
N ARG A 98 -4.53 -14.54 -14.82
CA ARG A 98 -3.10 -14.32 -15.08
C ARG A 98 -2.27 -15.35 -14.32
N THR A 99 -1.16 -15.77 -14.91
CA THR A 99 -0.14 -16.56 -14.20
C THR A 99 0.56 -15.72 -13.13
N ILE A 100 1.30 -16.33 -12.20
CA ILE A 100 2.02 -15.61 -11.14
C ILE A 100 3.01 -14.61 -11.72
N GLU A 101 3.78 -15.00 -12.73
CA GLU A 101 4.69 -14.08 -13.44
C GLU A 101 3.94 -12.88 -14.02
N ARG A 102 2.72 -13.09 -14.57
CA ARG A 102 1.92 -12.02 -15.19
C ARG A 102 1.19 -11.14 -14.17
N ASN A 103 0.97 -11.64 -12.97
CA ASN A 103 0.49 -10.85 -11.83
C ASN A 103 1.61 -9.94 -11.34
N VAL A 104 2.80 -10.49 -11.07
CA VAL A 104 3.99 -9.73 -10.65
C VAL A 104 4.45 -8.74 -11.73
N ALA A 105 4.29 -9.08 -13.01
CA ALA A 105 4.61 -8.20 -14.14
C ALA A 105 3.68 -7.00 -14.24
N LEU A 106 2.43 -7.08 -13.77
CA LEU A 106 1.41 -6.09 -14.09
C LEU A 106 1.80 -4.66 -13.69
N PRO A 107 2.31 -4.38 -12.46
CA PRO A 107 2.78 -3.04 -12.14
C PRO A 107 3.90 -2.58 -13.08
N LEU A 108 4.80 -3.49 -13.48
CA LEU A 108 5.92 -3.22 -14.38
C LEU A 108 5.46 -2.91 -15.83
N GLU A 109 4.39 -3.56 -16.27
CA GLU A 109 3.71 -3.29 -17.55
C GLU A 109 3.07 -1.89 -17.53
N VAL A 110 2.35 -1.56 -16.46
CA VAL A 110 1.64 -0.27 -16.29
C VAL A 110 2.60 0.91 -16.21
N ILE A 111 3.79 0.73 -15.61
CA ILE A 111 4.82 1.77 -15.57
C ILE A 111 5.60 1.89 -16.89
N GLY A 112 5.42 0.97 -17.83
CA GLY A 112 6.02 1.02 -19.16
C GLY A 112 7.48 0.57 -19.23
N LEU A 113 7.96 -0.30 -18.33
CA LEU A 113 9.33 -0.84 -18.43
C LEU A 113 9.52 -1.71 -19.67
N SER A 114 10.76 -1.81 -20.15
CA SER A 114 11.09 -2.71 -21.24
C SER A 114 10.87 -4.19 -20.87
N LYS A 115 10.67 -5.06 -21.86
CA LYS A 115 10.49 -6.50 -21.61
C LYS A 115 11.69 -7.14 -20.91
N ALA A 116 12.90 -6.66 -21.18
CA ALA A 116 14.12 -7.14 -20.53
C ALA A 116 14.12 -6.78 -19.03
N GLU A 117 13.83 -5.53 -18.69
CA GLU A 117 13.76 -5.08 -17.29
C GLU A 117 12.62 -5.76 -16.53
N GLN A 118 11.47 -5.97 -17.18
CA GLN A 118 10.36 -6.74 -16.61
C GLN A 118 10.83 -8.15 -16.24
N ALA A 119 11.45 -8.87 -17.17
CA ALA A 119 11.91 -10.24 -16.95
C ALA A 119 12.91 -10.34 -15.80
N GLU A 120 13.89 -9.43 -15.74
CA GLU A 120 14.88 -9.39 -14.66
C GLU A 120 14.23 -9.15 -13.29
N ARG A 121 13.35 -8.15 -13.19
CA ARG A 121 12.68 -7.79 -11.93
C ARG A 121 11.70 -8.87 -11.47
N ILE A 122 10.96 -9.49 -12.38
CA ILE A 122 10.05 -10.60 -12.07
C ILE A 122 10.86 -11.76 -11.49
N LYS A 123 11.93 -12.19 -12.17
CA LYS A 123 12.78 -13.28 -11.72
C LYS A 123 13.32 -13.01 -10.31
N ARG A 124 13.94 -11.85 -10.10
CA ARG A 124 14.49 -11.46 -8.80
C ARG A 124 13.42 -11.42 -7.70
N THR A 125 12.23 -10.88 -8.00
CA THR A 125 11.15 -10.76 -7.02
C THR A 125 10.63 -12.13 -6.61
N LEU A 126 10.43 -13.04 -7.58
CA LEU A 126 9.97 -14.40 -7.32
C LEU A 126 10.99 -15.23 -6.54
N GLU A 127 12.29 -15.03 -6.77
CA GLU A 127 13.36 -15.63 -5.97
C GLU A 127 13.30 -15.12 -4.51
N LEU A 128 13.16 -13.81 -4.30
CA LEU A 128 13.10 -13.21 -2.96
C LEU A 128 11.93 -13.73 -2.11
N VAL A 129 10.81 -14.06 -2.74
CA VAL A 129 9.60 -14.54 -2.04
C VAL A 129 9.44 -16.06 -2.07
N ASN A 130 10.49 -16.79 -2.48
CA ASN A 130 10.51 -18.26 -2.59
C ASN A 130 9.36 -18.81 -3.46
N LEU A 131 9.17 -18.23 -4.65
CA LEU A 131 8.21 -18.65 -5.66
C LEU A 131 8.86 -18.98 -7.02
N ALA A 132 10.19 -19.10 -7.07
CA ALA A 132 10.87 -19.66 -8.23
C ALA A 132 10.32 -21.07 -8.57
N GLY A 133 10.03 -21.33 -9.85
CA GLY A 133 9.37 -22.54 -10.34
C GLY A 133 7.84 -22.48 -10.37
N PHE A 134 7.22 -21.41 -9.84
CA PHE A 134 5.76 -21.21 -9.85
C PHE A 134 5.31 -20.12 -10.83
N GLU A 135 6.22 -19.60 -11.67
CA GLU A 135 6.02 -18.48 -12.60
C GLU A 135 4.75 -18.66 -13.45
N LYS A 136 4.62 -19.86 -14.02
CA LYS A 136 3.57 -20.24 -14.97
C LYS A 136 2.30 -20.79 -14.32
N LYS A 137 2.26 -20.89 -13.00
CA LYS A 137 1.07 -21.33 -12.26
C LYS A 137 0.05 -20.21 -12.20
N TYR A 138 -1.21 -20.57 -12.03
CA TYR A 138 -2.30 -19.65 -11.77
C TYR A 138 -2.56 -19.53 -10.25
N PRO A 139 -3.15 -18.43 -9.76
CA PRO A 139 -3.37 -18.19 -8.33
C PRO A 139 -4.07 -19.34 -7.60
N TRP A 140 -5.07 -19.98 -8.20
CA TRP A 140 -5.79 -21.11 -7.60
C TRP A 140 -4.94 -22.38 -7.42
N GLN A 141 -3.76 -22.44 -8.03
CA GLN A 141 -2.80 -23.54 -7.88
C GLN A 141 -1.82 -23.30 -6.74
N LEU A 142 -1.89 -22.15 -6.07
CA LEU A 142 -1.03 -21.76 -4.95
C LEU A 142 -1.80 -21.83 -3.63
N SER A 143 -1.09 -22.19 -2.56
CA SER A 143 -1.64 -22.04 -1.20
C SER A 143 -1.90 -20.56 -0.86
N GLY A 144 -2.78 -20.28 0.09
CA GLY A 144 -3.09 -18.89 0.50
C GLY A 144 -1.84 -18.09 0.92
N GLY A 145 -0.90 -18.73 1.63
CA GLY A 145 0.37 -18.10 2.00
C GLY A 145 1.27 -17.79 0.79
N MET A 146 1.26 -18.65 -0.23
CA MET A 146 1.98 -18.38 -1.48
C MET A 146 1.31 -17.26 -2.29
N GLN A 147 -0.02 -17.19 -2.30
CA GLN A 147 -0.77 -16.10 -2.93
C GLN A 147 -0.46 -14.76 -2.28
N GLN A 148 -0.40 -14.71 -0.95
CA GLN A 148 -0.02 -13.49 -0.20
C GLN A 148 1.40 -13.02 -0.53
N ARG A 149 2.35 -13.95 -0.70
CA ARG A 149 3.72 -13.62 -1.11
C ARG A 149 3.83 -13.13 -2.56
N ALA A 150 2.88 -13.49 -3.42
CA ALA A 150 2.85 -13.08 -4.83
C ALA A 150 2.08 -11.76 -5.07
N SER A 151 1.32 -11.28 -4.09
CA SER A 151 0.41 -10.13 -4.22
C SER A 151 1.10 -8.78 -4.10
#